data_AF-A0A914QFZ5-F1
#
_entry.id   AF-A0A914QFZ5-F1
#
_cell.length_a   1.000
_cell.length_b   1.000
_cell.length_c   1.000
_cell.angle_alpha   90.00
_cell.angle_beta   90.00
_cell.angle_gamma   90.00
#
_symmetry.space_group_name_H-M   'P 1'
#
loop_
_entity.id
_entity.type
_entity.pdbx_description
1 polymer ?
#
loop_
_entity_poly.entity_id
_entity_poly.type
_entity_poly.pdbx_seq_one_letter_code
_entity_poly.pdbx_strand_id
1 'polypeptide(L)'
;MKEKNCFPPETTNLTDALDFYFQLCSLETNCEALSVMAATLANGGVCPITEERCVKNRPCRDVLSLMNSCGMYDYSGQFSFHVGLPAKSGVSGNLMIVIPNLVGIAIWSPPLDLLGNSVRGVAFCKELITRFNFHTYDSLANNESEKFDPRKRVGDREKNQVVTLLFAAKAGDINSIRRMFLKGVDLEMEDYDRRTALHLAAAEGHLDVVEFLVKVAKVRVDPKDRWNRTPLHDAKAQKHHNVITFLREAMTIGEQDEEDNGKNNEIEKADESIFENGHKEIEGNDEFENNEISFDKNDPGSQNLSPLSSSTPKTLSDSSEDENNLYSNDPFQGQKYKTMRKIGNDGGTWKKHRRYSDK
;
A
#
# COMPACT_ATOMS: atom_id res chain seq x y z
N MET A 1 38.35 -4.81 19.97
CA MET A 1 38.43 -3.59 19.14
C MET A 1 39.78 -2.89 19.24
N LYS A 2 40.26 -2.49 20.45
CA LYS A 2 41.58 -1.83 20.61
C LYS A 2 42.75 -2.68 20.11
N GLU A 3 42.87 -3.92 20.56
CA GLU A 3 43.94 -4.84 20.13
C GLU A 3 43.95 -5.13 18.62
N LYS A 4 42.78 -5.01 17.96
CA LYS A 4 42.61 -5.23 16.53
C LYS A 4 42.64 -3.93 15.71
N ASN A 5 43.09 -2.82 16.31
CA ASN A 5 43.21 -1.51 15.65
C ASN A 5 41.93 -1.04 14.93
N CYS A 6 40.76 -1.28 15.54
CA CYS A 6 39.48 -0.87 14.94
C CYS A 6 39.14 0.62 15.14
N PHE A 7 39.86 1.33 16.00
CA PHE A 7 39.63 2.75 16.27
C PHE A 7 40.46 3.63 15.33
N PRO A 8 39.98 4.83 14.98
CA PRO A 8 40.77 5.81 14.25
C PRO A 8 42.09 6.11 14.97
N PRO A 9 43.17 6.41 14.24
CA PRO A 9 44.50 6.66 14.81
C PRO A 9 44.52 7.88 15.75
N GLU A 10 43.55 8.79 15.63
CA GLU A 10 43.38 9.95 16.51
C GLU A 10 42.83 9.59 17.90
N THR A 11 42.30 8.38 18.07
CA THR A 11 41.72 7.93 19.35
C THR A 11 42.84 7.57 20.32
N THR A 12 43.27 8.54 21.11
CA THR A 12 44.39 8.38 22.06
C THR A 12 44.02 7.55 23.29
N ASN A 13 42.78 7.66 23.77
CA ASN A 13 42.30 6.98 24.97
C ASN A 13 40.99 6.21 24.73
N LEU A 14 41.00 4.92 25.06
CA LEU A 14 39.84 4.05 24.92
C LEU A 14 38.76 4.38 25.96
N THR A 15 39.16 4.73 27.18
CA THR A 15 38.21 4.99 28.28
C THR A 15 37.32 6.17 27.93
N ASP A 16 37.89 7.25 27.40
CA ASP A 16 37.14 8.44 27.01
C ASP A 16 36.12 8.13 25.89
N ALA A 17 36.46 7.24 24.95
CA ALA A 17 35.53 6.80 23.91
C ALA A 17 34.37 5.96 24.47
N LEU A 18 34.64 5.12 25.47
CA LEU A 18 33.60 4.34 26.16
C LEU A 18 32.72 5.23 27.04
N ASP A 19 33.30 6.18 27.75
CA ASP A 19 32.57 7.16 28.57
C ASP A 19 31.64 7.99 27.69
N PHE A 20 32.12 8.45 26.53
CA PHE A 20 31.28 9.14 25.55
C PHE A 20 30.14 8.26 25.03
N TYR A 21 30.41 6.97 24.74
CA TYR A 21 29.38 6.01 24.35
C TYR A 21 28.30 5.86 25.44
N PHE A 22 28.69 5.72 26.71
CA PHE A 22 27.73 5.60 27.82
C PHE A 22 26.89 6.87 28.00
N GLN A 23 27.50 8.06 27.82
CA GLN A 23 26.77 9.32 27.83
C GLN A 23 25.71 9.38 26.73
N LEU A 24 26.06 8.98 25.50
CA LEU A 24 25.10 8.95 24.38
C LEU A 24 23.95 7.96 24.62
N CYS A 25 24.23 6.78 25.18
CA CYS A 25 23.22 5.78 25.50
C CYS A 25 22.32 6.18 26.69
N SER A 26 22.74 7.16 27.49
CA SER A 26 22.00 7.65 28.65
C SER A 26 21.21 8.93 28.35
N LEU A 27 21.11 9.33 27.08
CA LEU A 27 20.29 10.48 26.68
C LEU A 27 18.80 10.19 26.91
N GLU A 28 18.12 11.17 27.52
CA GLU A 28 16.69 11.10 27.76
C GLU A 28 15.91 11.80 26.63
N THR A 29 14.75 11.25 26.29
CA THR A 29 13.82 11.82 25.31
C THR A 29 12.39 11.39 25.63
N ASN A 30 11.41 12.01 24.98
CA ASN A 30 10.01 11.61 25.03
C ASN A 30 9.51 11.18 23.64
N CYS A 31 8.32 10.59 23.57
CA CYS A 31 7.77 10.09 22.30
C CYS A 31 7.54 11.22 21.28
N GLU A 32 7.21 12.42 21.73
CA GLU A 32 6.97 13.56 20.85
C GLU A 32 8.29 13.98 20.15
N ALA A 33 9.35 14.21 20.91
CA ALA A 33 10.66 14.56 20.38
C ALA A 33 11.24 13.44 19.51
N LEU A 34 11.15 12.18 19.94
CA LEU A 34 11.65 11.04 19.18
C LEU A 34 10.89 10.85 17.85
N SER A 35 9.57 11.13 17.82
CA SER A 35 8.80 11.06 16.57
C SER A 35 9.20 12.15 15.58
N VAL A 36 9.54 13.36 16.05
CA VAL A 36 10.12 14.43 15.21
C VAL A 36 11.51 14.05 14.69
N MET A 37 12.36 13.43 15.50
CA MET A 37 13.65 12.90 15.04
C MET A 37 13.46 11.85 13.94
N ALA A 38 12.51 10.92 14.12
CA ALA A 38 12.17 9.92 13.11
C ALA A 38 11.63 10.55 11.83
N ALA A 39 10.76 11.56 11.96
CA ALA A 39 10.19 12.26 10.82
C ALA A 39 11.24 13.10 10.08
N THR A 40 12.27 13.59 10.77
CA THR A 40 13.43 14.25 10.16
C THR A 40 14.19 13.29 9.23
N LEU A 41 14.39 12.03 9.65
CA LEU A 41 14.95 10.99 8.78
C LEU A 41 14.01 10.65 7.63
N ALA A 42 12.70 10.54 7.89
CA ALA A 42 11.68 10.30 6.87
C ALA A 42 11.69 11.37 5.77
N ASN A 43 11.99 12.61 6.15
CA ASN A 43 12.00 13.80 5.30
C ASN A 43 13.41 14.13 4.76
N GLY A 44 14.28 13.12 4.59
CA GLY A 44 15.58 13.29 3.94
C GLY A 44 16.56 14.22 4.70
N GLY A 45 16.42 14.29 6.02
CA GLY A 45 17.28 15.04 6.93
C GLY A 45 16.85 16.49 7.19
N VAL A 46 15.66 16.89 6.73
CA VAL A 46 15.06 18.20 7.01
C VAL A 46 14.00 18.05 8.09
N CYS A 47 14.14 18.82 9.17
CA CYS A 47 13.20 18.79 10.29
C CYS A 47 11.80 19.24 9.82
N PRO A 48 10.73 18.46 10.05
CA PRO A 48 9.41 18.77 9.53
C PRO A 48 8.73 19.97 10.22
N ILE A 49 9.17 20.33 11.43
CA ILE A 49 8.57 21.43 12.21
C ILE A 49 9.35 22.74 12.10
N THR A 50 10.67 22.68 11.90
CA THR A 50 11.52 23.89 11.77
C THR A 50 11.96 24.17 10.35
N GLU A 51 11.77 23.22 9.42
CA GLU A 51 12.25 23.27 8.03
C GLU A 51 13.78 23.38 7.88
N GLU A 52 14.51 23.18 8.97
CA GLU A 52 15.97 23.24 9.00
C GLU A 52 16.58 21.91 8.54
N ARG A 53 17.66 21.97 7.75
CA ARG A 53 18.45 20.80 7.39
C ARG A 53 19.36 20.38 8.55
N CYS A 54 18.96 19.34 9.28
CA CYS A 54 19.76 18.75 10.36
C CYS A 54 20.79 17.74 9.83
N VAL A 55 20.43 16.96 8.80
CA VAL A 55 21.27 15.90 8.24
C VAL A 55 21.27 15.98 6.70
N LYS A 56 22.36 15.58 6.08
CA LYS A 56 22.42 15.43 4.62
C LYS A 56 21.57 14.21 4.20
N ASN A 57 21.00 14.25 2.98
CA ASN A 57 20.15 13.18 2.48
C ASN A 57 20.88 11.82 2.41
N ARG A 58 22.12 11.79 1.90
CA ARG A 58 22.89 10.54 1.75
C ARG A 58 23.08 9.77 3.07
N PRO A 59 23.54 10.39 4.18
CA PRO A 59 23.55 9.74 5.49
C PRO A 59 22.17 9.25 5.95
N CYS A 60 21.08 9.98 5.66
CA CYS A 60 19.74 9.51 6.03
C CYS A 60 19.40 8.20 5.33
N ARG A 61 19.64 8.11 4.01
CA ARG A 61 19.44 6.87 3.25
C ARG A 61 20.27 5.72 3.81
N ASP A 62 21.54 5.97 4.11
CA ASP A 62 22.46 4.95 4.61
C ASP A 62 22.01 4.46 6.01
N VAL A 63 21.59 5.36 6.90
CA VAL A 63 21.02 5.03 8.21
C VAL A 63 19.72 4.24 8.09
N LEU A 64 18.78 4.65 7.23
CA LEU A 64 17.51 3.95 7.04
C LEU A 64 17.71 2.53 6.48
N SER A 65 18.71 2.36 5.62
CA SER A 65 19.07 1.04 5.09
C SER A 65 19.57 0.11 6.22
N LEU A 66 20.43 0.62 7.10
CA LEU A 66 20.93 -0.13 8.26
C LEU A 66 19.86 -0.37 9.33
N MET A 67 18.95 0.59 9.55
CA MET A 67 17.80 0.40 10.43
C MET A 67 16.89 -0.72 9.94
N ASN A 68 16.70 -0.84 8.62
CA ASN A 68 15.89 -1.91 8.05
C ASN A 68 16.55 -3.30 8.25
N SER A 69 17.86 -3.44 8.07
CA SER A 69 18.53 -4.74 8.17
C SER A 69 19.00 -5.13 9.57
N CYS A 70 19.33 -4.16 10.44
CA CYS A 70 20.03 -4.37 11.70
C CYS A 70 19.40 -3.63 12.90
N GLY A 71 18.18 -3.10 12.76
CA GLY A 71 17.58 -2.19 13.72
C GLY A 71 16.99 -2.79 15.00
N MET A 72 16.59 -4.07 14.95
CA MET A 72 15.72 -4.75 15.93
C MET A 72 16.38 -5.96 16.59
N TYR A 73 17.69 -5.87 16.87
CA TYR A 73 18.48 -7.00 17.40
C TYR A 73 18.40 -8.23 16.47
N ASP A 74 18.38 -9.44 17.01
CA ASP A 74 18.28 -10.68 16.24
C ASP A 74 16.93 -10.81 15.50
N TYR A 75 15.93 -10.00 15.88
CA TYR A 75 14.64 -9.93 15.19
C TYR A 75 14.68 -9.10 13.90
N SER A 76 15.79 -8.43 13.57
CA SER A 76 15.87 -7.50 12.42
C SER A 76 15.46 -8.12 11.08
N GLY A 77 15.91 -9.35 10.81
CA GLY A 77 15.56 -10.04 9.55
C GLY A 77 14.06 -10.36 9.46
N GLN A 78 13.47 -10.87 10.54
CA GLN A 78 12.04 -11.18 10.60
C GLN A 78 11.18 -9.91 10.58
N PHE A 79 11.62 -8.85 11.26
CA PHE A 79 10.95 -7.56 11.22
C PHE A 79 10.98 -6.95 9.82
N SER A 80 12.14 -6.96 9.14
CA SER A 80 12.26 -6.47 7.77
C SER A 80 11.40 -7.27 6.79
N PHE A 81 11.28 -8.58 6.99
CA PHE A 81 10.47 -9.43 6.12
C PHE A 81 8.96 -9.28 6.34
N HIS A 82 8.50 -9.21 7.60
CA HIS A 82 7.07 -9.17 7.91
C HIS A 82 6.49 -7.76 8.00
N VAL A 83 7.26 -6.80 8.52
CA VAL A 83 6.83 -5.39 8.70
C VAL A 83 7.43 -4.50 7.62
N GLY A 84 8.69 -4.73 7.24
CA GLY A 84 9.34 -4.02 6.13
C GLY A 84 9.43 -2.51 6.33
N LEU A 85 9.61 -2.06 7.57
CA LEU A 85 9.83 -0.66 7.92
C LEU A 85 11.21 -0.48 8.57
N PRO A 86 11.98 0.57 8.23
CA PRO A 86 13.16 0.95 9.00
C PRO A 86 12.78 1.26 10.45
N ALA A 87 13.38 0.55 11.41
CA ALA A 87 13.11 0.77 12.83
C ALA A 87 14.39 0.65 13.68
N LYS A 88 14.36 1.18 14.89
CA LYS A 88 15.39 0.95 15.90
C LYS A 88 14.74 0.73 17.26
N SER A 89 15.02 -0.43 17.85
CA SER A 89 14.63 -0.77 19.22
C SER A 89 15.67 -0.34 20.24
N GLY A 90 15.23 0.01 21.44
CA GLY A 90 16.09 0.29 22.60
C GLY A 90 15.62 -0.44 23.85
N VAL A 91 16.57 -0.83 24.70
CA VAL A 91 16.32 -1.58 25.95
C VAL A 91 15.46 -0.82 26.98
N SER A 92 15.27 0.49 26.81
CA SER A 92 14.31 1.28 27.59
C SER A 92 12.85 1.03 27.22
N GLY A 93 12.61 0.16 26.23
CA GLY A 93 11.29 -0.13 25.65
C GLY A 93 10.84 0.89 24.60
N ASN A 94 11.75 1.74 24.13
CA ASN A 94 11.47 2.62 23.01
C ASN A 94 11.60 1.89 21.67
N LEU A 95 10.82 2.35 20.70
CA LEU A 95 10.87 1.87 19.32
C LEU A 95 10.67 3.06 18.40
N MET A 96 11.72 3.38 17.64
CA MET A 96 11.72 4.41 16.62
C MET A 96 11.42 3.77 15.28
N ILE A 97 10.41 4.26 14.55
CA ILE A 97 9.97 3.73 13.26
C ILE A 97 9.96 4.87 12.25
N VAL A 98 10.48 4.61 11.07
CA VAL A 98 10.50 5.59 9.98
C VAL A 98 9.75 5.03 8.79
N ILE A 99 8.75 5.77 8.30
CA ILE A 99 8.10 5.51 7.01
C ILE A 99 8.61 6.57 6.04
N PRO A 100 9.58 6.24 5.17
CA PRO A 100 10.25 7.22 4.31
C PRO A 100 9.25 8.03 3.48
N ASN A 101 9.48 9.34 3.39
CA ASN A 101 8.63 10.30 2.69
C ASN A 101 7.19 10.42 3.22
N LEU A 102 6.90 9.91 4.42
CA LEU A 102 5.56 9.97 5.01
C LEU A 102 5.57 10.45 6.46
N VAL A 103 6.08 9.65 7.39
CA VAL A 103 5.96 9.93 8.83
C VAL A 103 7.06 9.25 9.65
N GLY A 104 7.40 9.84 10.79
CA GLY A 104 8.17 9.19 11.85
C GLY A 104 7.29 8.88 13.04
N ILE A 105 7.41 7.67 13.58
CA ILE A 105 6.62 7.20 14.72
C ILE A 105 7.57 6.81 15.84
N ALA A 106 7.23 7.20 17.07
CA ALA A 106 7.91 6.76 18.26
C ALA A 106 6.90 6.04 19.17
N ILE A 107 7.28 4.85 19.64
CA ILE A 107 6.50 4.06 20.58
C ILE A 107 7.36 3.87 21.82
N TRP A 108 6.74 3.89 22.99
CA TRP A 108 7.39 3.54 24.23
C TRP A 108 6.52 2.60 25.05
N SER A 109 7.05 1.41 25.32
CA SER A 109 6.45 0.44 26.22
C SER A 109 7.59 -0.38 26.85
N PRO A 110 7.91 -0.15 28.14
CA PRO A 110 9.04 -0.76 28.84
C PRO A 110 9.13 -2.30 28.81
N PRO A 111 8.03 -3.08 28.87
CA PRO A 111 8.11 -4.54 28.80
C PRO A 111 8.72 -5.02 27.48
N LEU A 112 9.83 -5.77 27.59
CA LEU A 112 10.56 -6.33 26.46
C LEU A 112 10.24 -7.81 26.26
N ASP A 113 10.37 -8.26 25.02
CA ASP A 113 10.40 -9.68 24.67
C ASP A 113 11.77 -10.30 24.96
N LEU A 114 11.91 -11.60 24.69
CA LEU A 114 13.15 -12.36 24.89
C LEU A 114 14.32 -11.86 24.00
N LEU A 115 14.02 -11.10 22.94
CA LEU A 115 15.00 -10.57 22.00
C LEU A 115 15.35 -9.10 22.30
N GLY A 116 14.82 -8.53 23.38
CA GLY A 116 15.08 -7.16 23.82
C GLY A 116 14.24 -6.09 23.11
N ASN A 117 13.20 -6.47 22.38
CA ASN A 117 12.29 -5.52 21.71
C ASN A 117 11.03 -5.26 22.54
N SER A 118 10.47 -4.06 22.43
CA SER A 118 9.20 -3.74 23.10
C SER A 118 8.06 -4.63 22.61
N VAL A 119 7.41 -5.37 23.52
CA VAL A 119 6.33 -6.32 23.19
C VAL A 119 5.18 -5.61 22.45
N ARG A 120 4.71 -4.49 23.01
CA ARG A 120 3.61 -3.71 22.41
C ARG A 120 4.06 -2.96 21.16
N GLY A 121 5.31 -2.50 21.10
CA GLY A 121 5.86 -1.85 19.92
C GLY A 121 5.87 -2.77 18.70
N VAL A 122 6.36 -4.00 18.88
CA VAL A 122 6.37 -4.99 17.79
C VAL A 122 4.95 -5.40 17.38
N ALA A 123 4.05 -5.61 18.34
CA ALA A 123 2.64 -5.93 18.05
C ALA A 123 1.94 -4.81 17.25
N PHE A 124 2.15 -3.56 17.64
CA PHE A 124 1.63 -2.40 16.91
C PHE A 124 2.13 -2.36 15.47
N CYS A 125 3.43 -2.59 15.24
CA CYS A 125 4.01 -2.58 13.90
C CYS A 125 3.39 -3.65 12.97
N LYS A 126 3.09 -4.84 13.51
CA LYS A 126 2.42 -5.90 12.76
C LYS A 126 1.01 -5.47 12.35
N GLU A 127 0.23 -4.94 13.29
CA GLU A 127 -1.12 -4.44 13.00
C GLU A 127 -1.14 -3.20 12.09
N LEU A 128 -0.08 -2.39 12.13
CA LEU A 128 0.05 -1.25 11.22
C LEU A 128 0.15 -1.72 9.77
N ILE A 129 0.94 -2.76 9.50
CA ILE A 129 1.21 -3.22 8.13
C ILE A 129 0.10 -4.09 7.54
N THR A 130 -0.71 -4.73 8.40
CA THR A 130 -1.91 -5.46 7.98
C THR A 130 -2.99 -4.49 7.51
N ARG A 131 -3.09 -3.32 8.16
CA ARG A 131 -4.10 -2.30 7.84
C ARG A 131 -3.67 -1.32 6.75
N PHE A 132 -2.39 -0.97 6.67
CA PHE A 132 -1.88 0.08 5.79
C PHE A 132 -0.84 -0.43 4.79
N ASN A 133 -0.81 0.14 3.59
CA ASN A 133 0.16 -0.20 2.53
C ASN A 133 1.52 0.50 2.72
N PHE A 134 2.10 0.38 3.92
CA PHE A 134 3.36 1.02 4.29
C PHE A 134 4.57 0.11 4.16
N HIS A 135 4.40 -1.17 3.88
CA HIS A 135 5.53 -2.07 3.72
C HIS A 135 6.43 -1.55 2.60
N THR A 136 7.75 -1.53 2.80
CA THR A 136 8.70 -0.99 1.80
C THR A 136 8.52 -1.63 0.42
N TYR A 137 8.07 -2.88 0.39
CA TYR A 137 7.83 -3.66 -0.83
C TYR A 137 6.34 -3.81 -1.22
N ASP A 138 5.41 -3.10 -0.56
CA ASP A 138 4.00 -3.07 -1.01
C ASP A 138 3.86 -2.24 -2.30
N SER A 139 2.95 -2.67 -3.18
CA SER A 139 2.69 -2.00 -4.46
C SER A 139 1.76 -0.81 -4.32
N LEU A 140 2.20 0.41 -4.65
CA LEU A 140 1.33 1.60 -4.59
C LEU A 140 0.29 1.66 -5.73
N ALA A 141 0.58 0.96 -6.83
CA ALA A 141 -0.20 1.03 -8.07
C ALA A 141 -1.25 -0.09 -8.17
N ASN A 142 -0.89 -1.31 -7.75
CA ASN A 142 -1.74 -2.49 -7.82
C ASN A 142 -1.88 -3.07 -6.40
N ASN A 143 -2.65 -2.38 -5.55
CA ASN A 143 -3.04 -2.94 -4.26
C ASN A 143 -4.06 -4.06 -4.51
N GLU A 144 -3.57 -5.30 -4.63
CA GLU A 144 -4.40 -6.52 -4.59
C GLU A 144 -4.97 -6.74 -3.18
N SER A 145 -4.30 -6.18 -2.16
CA SER A 145 -4.77 -6.18 -0.78
C SER A 145 -5.73 -5.02 -0.51
N GLU A 146 -6.77 -5.25 0.30
CA GLU A 146 -7.72 -4.25 0.83
C GLU A 146 -7.09 -3.23 1.80
N LYS A 147 -5.75 -3.11 1.81
CA LYS A 147 -5.01 -2.19 2.66
C LYS A 147 -5.34 -0.74 2.34
N PHE A 148 -5.45 0.05 3.39
CA PHE A 148 -5.74 1.47 3.31
C PHE A 148 -4.48 2.30 3.03
N ASP A 149 -4.59 3.24 2.10
CA ASP A 149 -3.51 4.18 1.76
C ASP A 149 -3.91 5.62 2.13
N PRO A 150 -3.40 6.19 3.23
CA PRO A 150 -3.76 7.53 3.68
C PRO A 150 -3.16 8.63 2.80
N ARG A 151 -2.24 8.31 1.89
CA ARG A 151 -1.73 9.28 0.90
C ARG A 151 -2.80 9.63 -0.14
N LYS A 152 -3.80 8.75 -0.33
CA LYS A 152 -4.92 8.96 -1.24
C LYS A 152 -6.11 9.46 -0.42
N ARG A 153 -6.73 10.55 -0.84
CA ARG A 153 -7.93 11.08 -0.18
C ARG A 153 -9.08 10.09 -0.35
N VAL A 154 -9.85 9.86 0.73
CA VAL A 154 -10.88 8.80 0.86
C VAL A 154 -12.03 8.86 -0.17
N GLY A 155 -12.13 9.91 -1.01
CA GLY A 155 -13.12 9.96 -2.10
C GLY A 155 -12.51 10.10 -3.50
N ASP A 156 -11.19 10.24 -3.63
CA ASP A 156 -10.58 10.53 -4.93
C ASP A 156 -10.33 9.26 -5.74
N ARG A 157 -10.14 8.09 -5.10
CA ARG A 157 -9.86 6.84 -5.82
C ARG A 157 -11.02 6.41 -6.70
N GLU A 158 -12.21 6.25 -6.12
CA GLU A 158 -13.42 5.84 -6.85
C GLU A 158 -13.75 6.86 -7.92
N LYS A 159 -13.78 8.16 -7.57
CA LYS A 159 -14.02 9.23 -8.54
C LYS A 159 -13.02 9.24 -9.70
N ASN A 160 -11.72 9.07 -9.42
CA ASN A 160 -10.70 9.02 -10.46
C ASN A 160 -10.86 7.76 -11.32
N GLN A 161 -11.22 6.62 -10.73
CA GLN A 161 -11.50 5.39 -11.48
C GLN A 161 -12.70 5.57 -12.40
N VAL A 162 -13.82 6.12 -11.90
CA VAL A 162 -15.01 6.45 -12.70
C VAL A 162 -14.63 7.38 -13.85
N VAL A 163 -13.97 8.50 -13.56
CA VAL A 163 -13.60 9.48 -14.59
C VAL A 163 -12.68 8.86 -15.64
N THR A 164 -11.68 8.07 -15.23
CA THR A 164 -10.75 7.42 -16.17
C THR A 164 -11.47 6.38 -17.03
N LEU A 165 -12.35 5.57 -16.45
CA LEU A 165 -13.14 4.57 -17.16
C LEU A 165 -14.04 5.22 -18.21
N LEU A 166 -14.78 6.26 -17.81
CA LEU A 166 -15.70 6.97 -18.68
C LEU A 166 -14.98 7.69 -19.83
N PHE A 167 -13.81 8.28 -19.56
CA PHE A 167 -12.99 8.88 -20.61
C PHE A 167 -12.46 7.84 -21.60
N ALA A 168 -12.03 6.67 -21.12
CA ALA A 168 -11.61 5.57 -21.97
C ALA A 168 -12.76 5.04 -22.85
N ALA A 169 -13.97 4.92 -22.28
CA ALA A 169 -15.17 4.51 -23.01
C ALA A 169 -15.57 5.53 -24.07
N LYS A 170 -15.48 6.82 -23.77
CA LYS A 170 -15.71 7.90 -24.75
C LYS A 170 -14.68 7.87 -25.88
N ALA A 171 -13.40 7.67 -25.57
CA ALA A 171 -12.33 7.64 -26.56
C ALA A 171 -12.31 6.34 -27.41
N GLY A 172 -13.02 5.30 -26.98
CA GLY A 172 -12.98 3.99 -27.63
C GLY A 172 -11.74 3.16 -27.29
N ASP A 173 -11.02 3.48 -26.21
CA ASP A 173 -9.80 2.78 -25.83
C ASP A 173 -10.11 1.45 -25.12
N ILE A 174 -10.32 0.41 -25.93
CA ILE A 174 -10.57 -0.95 -25.47
C ILE A 174 -9.42 -1.52 -24.62
N ASN A 175 -8.17 -1.10 -24.87
CA ASN A 175 -7.02 -1.63 -24.14
C ASN A 175 -7.01 -1.12 -22.69
N SER A 176 -7.36 0.15 -22.48
CA SER A 176 -7.53 0.69 -21.13
C SER A 176 -8.69 0.03 -20.38
N ILE A 177 -9.82 -0.21 -21.05
CA ILE A 177 -10.98 -0.88 -20.44
C ILE A 177 -10.68 -2.34 -20.09
N ARG A 178 -10.03 -3.09 -21.00
CA ARG A 178 -9.55 -4.46 -20.71
C ARG A 178 -8.61 -4.49 -19.51
N ARG A 179 -7.68 -3.53 -19.43
CA ARG A 179 -6.76 -3.42 -18.29
C ARG A 179 -7.51 -3.12 -16.98
N MET A 180 -8.53 -2.27 -17.01
CA MET A 180 -9.36 -1.98 -15.84
C MET A 180 -10.16 -3.21 -15.40
N PHE A 181 -10.74 -3.95 -16.35
CA PHE A 181 -11.44 -5.21 -16.10
C PHE A 181 -10.54 -6.24 -15.43
N LEU A 182 -9.33 -6.45 -15.96
CA LEU A 182 -8.34 -7.36 -15.37
C LEU A 182 -7.86 -6.94 -13.98
N LYS A 183 -7.94 -5.64 -13.64
CA LYS A 183 -7.63 -5.11 -12.31
C LYS A 183 -8.78 -5.27 -11.31
N GLY A 184 -9.92 -5.84 -11.71
CA GLY A 184 -11.11 -5.96 -10.85
C GLY A 184 -11.80 -4.62 -10.58
N VAL A 185 -11.64 -3.64 -11.46
CA VAL A 185 -12.39 -2.37 -11.37
C VAL A 185 -13.84 -2.64 -11.76
N ASP A 186 -14.78 -2.22 -10.93
CA ASP A 186 -16.20 -2.28 -11.25
C ASP A 186 -16.51 -1.41 -12.47
N LEU A 187 -17.06 -2.01 -13.54
CA LEU A 187 -17.37 -1.32 -14.78
C LEU A 187 -18.79 -0.73 -14.80
N GLU A 188 -19.59 -1.00 -13.76
CA GLU A 188 -20.93 -0.45 -13.58
C GLU A 188 -20.94 0.92 -12.90
N MET A 189 -19.77 1.43 -12.51
CA MET A 189 -19.63 2.74 -11.87
C MET A 189 -20.24 3.89 -12.69
N GLU A 190 -20.92 4.80 -11.99
CA GLU A 190 -21.66 5.93 -12.57
C GLU A 190 -21.01 7.29 -12.22
N ASP A 191 -21.09 8.25 -13.15
CA ASP A 191 -20.73 9.65 -12.87
C ASP A 191 -21.83 10.41 -12.09
N TYR A 192 -21.60 11.71 -11.89
CA TYR A 192 -22.57 12.63 -11.28
C TYR A 192 -23.91 12.71 -12.04
N ASP A 193 -23.96 12.32 -13.31
CA ASP A 193 -25.17 12.26 -14.15
C ASP A 193 -25.78 10.85 -14.21
N ARG A 194 -25.31 9.90 -13.38
CA ARG A 194 -25.71 8.49 -13.39
C ARG A 194 -25.42 7.79 -14.73
N ARG A 195 -24.39 8.25 -15.45
CA ARG A 195 -23.96 7.60 -16.70
C ARG A 195 -22.86 6.60 -16.42
N THR A 196 -23.05 5.41 -16.95
CA THR A 196 -22.06 4.32 -16.97
C THR A 196 -21.19 4.37 -18.21
N ALA A 197 -20.13 3.56 -18.25
CA ALA A 197 -19.26 3.41 -19.43
C ALA A 197 -20.05 3.01 -20.69
N LEU A 198 -21.11 2.22 -20.52
CA LEU A 198 -21.97 1.76 -21.61
C LEU A 198 -22.74 2.92 -22.27
N HIS A 199 -23.21 3.91 -21.50
CA HIS A 199 -23.87 5.09 -22.05
C HIS A 199 -22.95 5.87 -22.99
N LEU A 200 -21.70 6.13 -22.55
CA LEU A 200 -20.74 6.90 -23.33
C LEU A 200 -20.26 6.14 -24.56
N ALA A 201 -19.96 4.84 -24.42
CA ALA A 201 -19.57 4.00 -25.55
C ALA A 201 -20.69 3.91 -26.60
N ALA A 202 -21.96 3.83 -26.17
CA ALA A 202 -23.11 3.78 -27.06
C ALA A 202 -23.39 5.13 -27.74
N ALA A 203 -23.18 6.24 -27.03
CA ALA A 203 -23.32 7.59 -27.57
C ALA A 203 -22.26 7.91 -28.65
N GLU A 204 -21.02 7.46 -28.47
CA GLU A 204 -19.92 7.70 -29.43
C GLU A 204 -19.87 6.63 -30.55
N GLY A 205 -20.57 5.50 -30.39
CA GLY A 205 -20.71 4.47 -31.41
C GLY A 205 -19.61 3.41 -31.43
N HIS A 206 -18.86 3.23 -30.33
CA HIS A 206 -17.75 2.29 -30.23
C HIS A 206 -18.24 0.85 -30.00
N LEU A 207 -18.53 0.13 -31.08
CA LEU A 207 -19.06 -1.25 -31.04
C LEU A 207 -18.16 -2.18 -30.23
N ASP A 208 -16.85 -2.14 -30.43
CA ASP A 208 -15.88 -3.03 -29.78
C ASP A 208 -15.90 -2.90 -28.24
N VAL A 209 -16.10 -1.67 -27.75
CA VAL A 209 -16.21 -1.40 -26.32
C VAL A 209 -17.56 -1.89 -25.78
N VAL A 210 -18.65 -1.65 -26.52
CA VAL A 210 -19.99 -2.12 -26.14
C VAL A 210 -20.04 -3.65 -26.09
N GLU A 211 -19.48 -4.32 -27.08
CA GLU A 211 -19.40 -5.78 -27.11
C GLU A 211 -18.60 -6.33 -25.94
N PHE A 212 -17.46 -5.72 -25.62
CA PHE A 212 -16.65 -6.10 -24.46
C PHE A 212 -17.41 -5.93 -23.14
N LEU A 213 -18.08 -4.78 -22.94
CA LEU A 213 -18.81 -4.49 -21.71
C LEU A 213 -19.98 -5.44 -21.48
N VAL A 214 -20.73 -5.79 -22.55
CA VAL A 214 -21.91 -6.65 -22.45
C VAL A 214 -21.54 -8.13 -22.39
N LYS A 215 -20.68 -8.63 -23.29
CA LYS A 215 -20.36 -10.07 -23.36
C LYS A 215 -19.36 -10.52 -22.30
N VAL A 216 -18.31 -9.73 -22.07
CA VAL A 216 -17.19 -10.14 -21.21
C VAL A 216 -17.41 -9.65 -19.79
N ALA A 217 -17.67 -8.34 -19.63
CA ALA A 217 -17.84 -7.75 -18.31
C ALA A 217 -19.23 -7.97 -17.71
N LYS A 218 -20.20 -8.46 -18.50
CA LYS A 218 -21.59 -8.72 -18.08
C LYS A 218 -22.26 -7.52 -17.40
N VAL A 219 -21.95 -6.32 -17.87
CA VAL A 219 -22.56 -5.08 -17.38
C VAL A 219 -24.03 -5.05 -17.76
N ARG A 220 -24.87 -4.51 -16.87
CA ARG A 220 -26.30 -4.29 -17.14
C ARG A 220 -26.51 -3.52 -18.45
N VAL A 221 -27.44 -4.00 -19.28
CA VAL A 221 -27.69 -3.47 -20.64
C VAL A 221 -28.63 -2.25 -20.63
N ASP A 222 -29.47 -2.12 -19.60
CA ASP A 222 -30.50 -1.08 -19.44
C ASP A 222 -30.30 -0.13 -18.23
N PRO A 223 -29.08 0.34 -17.90
CA PRO A 223 -28.91 1.34 -16.86
C PRO A 223 -29.59 2.65 -17.30
N LYS A 224 -30.10 3.41 -16.34
CA LYS A 224 -30.83 4.67 -16.58
C LYS A 224 -30.03 5.85 -16.06
N ASP A 225 -29.78 6.81 -16.94
CA ASP A 225 -29.13 8.07 -16.57
C ASP A 225 -30.07 9.01 -15.76
N ARG A 226 -29.56 10.17 -15.35
CA ARG A 226 -30.33 11.24 -14.67
C ARG A 226 -31.58 11.68 -15.45
N TRP A 227 -31.57 11.56 -16.77
CA TRP A 227 -32.69 11.91 -17.67
C TRP A 227 -33.56 10.70 -18.03
N ASN A 228 -33.40 9.57 -17.33
CA ASN A 228 -34.13 8.32 -17.55
C ASN A 228 -33.92 7.75 -18.97
N ARG A 229 -32.80 8.08 -19.61
CA ARG A 229 -32.38 7.52 -20.90
C ARG A 229 -31.52 6.29 -20.65
N THR A 230 -31.61 5.34 -21.56
CA THR A 230 -30.77 4.14 -21.56
C THR A 230 -29.69 4.25 -22.64
N PRO A 231 -28.63 3.42 -22.60
CA PRO A 231 -27.60 3.42 -23.65
C PRO A 231 -28.17 3.25 -25.07
N LEU A 232 -29.27 2.50 -25.20
CA LEU A 232 -30.00 2.34 -26.47
C LEU A 232 -30.63 3.65 -26.96
N HIS A 233 -31.13 4.50 -26.05
CA HIS A 233 -31.66 5.83 -26.41
C HIS A 233 -30.55 6.75 -26.90
N ASP A 234 -29.38 6.73 -26.24
CA ASP A 234 -28.23 7.55 -26.65
C ASP A 234 -27.68 7.12 -28.01
N ALA A 235 -27.57 5.81 -28.26
CA ALA A 235 -27.18 5.29 -29.58
C ALA A 235 -28.17 5.67 -30.69
N LYS A 236 -29.49 5.66 -30.40
CA LYS A 236 -30.55 6.12 -31.32
C LYS A 236 -30.46 7.61 -31.61
N ALA A 237 -30.20 8.42 -30.59
CA ALA A 237 -30.07 9.87 -30.74
C ALA A 237 -28.92 10.24 -31.70
N GLN A 238 -27.80 9.51 -31.61
CA GLN A 238 -26.61 9.72 -32.45
C GLN A 238 -26.62 8.88 -33.76
N LYS A 239 -27.67 8.08 -33.98
CA LYS A 239 -27.90 7.26 -35.19
C LYS A 239 -26.83 6.18 -35.46
N HIS A 240 -26.27 5.58 -34.40
CA HIS A 240 -25.30 4.48 -34.51
C HIS A 240 -25.98 3.12 -34.70
N HIS A 241 -26.33 2.79 -35.95
CA HIS A 241 -27.10 1.60 -36.32
C HIS A 241 -26.47 0.28 -35.83
N ASN A 242 -25.15 0.13 -35.94
CA ASN A 242 -24.43 -1.10 -35.53
C ASN A 242 -24.54 -1.36 -34.02
N VAL A 243 -24.49 -0.32 -33.20
CA VAL A 243 -24.63 -0.43 -31.75
C VAL A 243 -26.09 -0.69 -31.36
N ILE A 244 -27.04 -0.08 -32.08
CA ILE A 244 -28.48 -0.28 -31.85
C ILE A 244 -28.89 -1.73 -32.11
N THR A 245 -28.42 -2.34 -33.20
CA THR A 245 -28.70 -3.75 -33.50
C THR A 245 -28.15 -4.65 -32.41
N PHE A 246 -26.88 -4.44 -32.03
CA PHE A 246 -26.23 -5.23 -31.00
C PHE A 246 -26.92 -5.12 -29.62
N LEU A 247 -27.25 -3.91 -29.18
CA LEU A 247 -27.93 -3.70 -27.89
C LEU A 247 -29.34 -4.29 -27.87
N ARG A 248 -30.07 -4.28 -29.00
CA ARG A 248 -31.38 -4.95 -29.10
C ARG A 248 -31.27 -6.46 -29.00
N GLU A 249 -30.29 -7.05 -29.68
CA GLU A 249 -29.99 -8.49 -29.59
C GLU A 249 -29.62 -8.88 -28.15
N ALA A 250 -28.77 -8.10 -27.50
CA ALA A 250 -28.40 -8.33 -26.10
C ALA A 250 -29.59 -8.23 -25.13
N MET A 251 -30.55 -7.32 -25.38
CA MET A 251 -31.77 -7.22 -24.58
C MET A 251 -32.67 -8.45 -24.74
N THR A 252 -32.83 -8.98 -25.96
CA THR A 252 -33.66 -10.17 -26.20
C THR A 252 -33.07 -11.46 -25.60
N ILE A 253 -31.75 -11.53 -25.42
CA ILE A 253 -31.08 -12.69 -24.81
C ILE A 253 -31.28 -12.67 -23.28
N GLY A 254 -31.21 -11.49 -22.64
CA GLY A 254 -31.39 -11.36 -21.19
C GLY A 254 -32.81 -11.71 -20.70
N GLU A 255 -33.83 -11.59 -21.56
CA GLU A 255 -35.21 -12.02 -21.23
C GLU A 255 -35.38 -13.55 -21.25
N GLN A 256 -34.52 -14.31 -21.94
CA GLN A 256 -34.59 -15.78 -21.98
C GLN A 256 -33.90 -16.44 -20.78
N ASP A 257 -32.86 -15.82 -20.23
CA ASP A 257 -32.14 -16.34 -19.05
C ASP A 257 -32.95 -16.21 -17.74
N GLU A 258 -33.91 -15.27 -17.66
CA GLU A 258 -34.84 -15.18 -16.52
C GLU A 258 -35.94 -16.26 -16.54
N GLU A 259 -36.38 -16.71 -17.73
CA GLU A 259 -37.37 -17.80 -17.84
C GLU A 259 -36.79 -19.19 -17.50
N ASP A 260 -35.49 -19.41 -17.71
CA ASP A 260 -34.84 -20.70 -17.40
C ASP A 260 -34.45 -20.82 -15.90
N ASN A 261 -34.14 -19.70 -15.23
CA ASN A 261 -33.94 -19.68 -13.77
C ASN A 261 -35.25 -19.79 -12.98
N GLY A 262 -36.40 -19.40 -13.56
CA GLY A 262 -37.72 -19.60 -12.97
C GLY A 262 -38.12 -21.08 -12.84
N LYS A 263 -37.68 -21.94 -13.76
CA LYS A 263 -37.96 -23.38 -13.72
C LYS A 263 -37.09 -24.14 -12.73
N ASN A 264 -35.84 -23.70 -12.51
CA ASN A 264 -34.96 -24.32 -11.50
C ASN A 264 -35.46 -24.10 -10.06
N ASN A 265 -36.09 -22.95 -9.78
CA ASN A 265 -36.69 -22.67 -8.48
C ASN A 265 -37.99 -23.46 -8.19
N GLU A 266 -38.68 -23.98 -9.22
CA GLU A 266 -39.81 -24.89 -9.05
C GLU A 266 -39.34 -26.34 -8.77
N ILE A 267 -38.16 -26.71 -9.24
CA ILE A 267 -37.54 -28.02 -8.96
C ILE A 267 -37.02 -28.08 -7.51
N GLU A 268 -36.43 -26.99 -6.99
CA GLU A 268 -35.98 -26.94 -5.59
C GLU A 268 -37.14 -26.98 -4.57
N LYS A 269 -38.31 -26.43 -4.90
CA LYS A 269 -39.51 -26.54 -4.05
C LYS A 269 -40.15 -27.93 -4.03
N ALA A 270 -39.89 -28.75 -5.05
CA ALA A 270 -40.39 -30.12 -5.09
C ALA A 270 -39.58 -31.05 -4.15
N ASP A 271 -38.27 -30.81 -4.02
CA ASP A 271 -37.39 -31.60 -3.14
C ASP A 271 -37.60 -31.31 -1.64
N GLU A 272 -37.96 -30.07 -1.26
CA GLU A 272 -38.29 -29.75 0.15
C GLU A 272 -39.57 -30.46 0.64
N SER A 273 -40.52 -30.77 -0.26
CA SER A 273 -41.77 -31.46 0.10
C SER A 273 -41.60 -32.97 0.38
N ILE A 274 -40.45 -33.54 0.02
CA ILE A 274 -40.16 -34.98 0.21
C ILE A 274 -39.48 -35.24 1.56
N PHE A 275 -38.87 -34.21 2.19
CA PHE A 275 -38.12 -34.36 3.46
C PHE A 275 -38.96 -34.21 4.75
N GLU A 276 -40.25 -33.87 4.69
CA GLU A 276 -41.09 -33.69 5.90
C GLU A 276 -41.81 -34.96 6.40
N ASN A 277 -41.73 -36.10 5.71
CA ASN A 277 -42.48 -37.32 6.08
C ASN A 277 -41.62 -38.48 6.59
N GLY A 278 -40.48 -38.21 7.23
CA GLY A 278 -39.50 -39.24 7.54
C GLY A 278 -38.77 -39.15 8.88
N HIS A 279 -39.36 -38.65 9.97
CA HIS A 279 -38.76 -38.80 11.30
C HIS A 279 -39.78 -39.01 12.42
N LYS A 280 -39.93 -40.27 12.84
CA LYS A 280 -40.35 -40.66 14.20
C LYS A 280 -39.50 -41.84 14.65
N GLU A 281 -39.03 -41.75 15.89
CA GLU A 281 -38.32 -42.76 16.69
C GLU A 281 -36.83 -42.91 16.28
N ILE A 282 -35.82 -42.86 17.15
CA ILE A 282 -35.65 -43.44 18.49
C ILE A 282 -34.65 -42.60 19.29
N GLU A 283 -34.99 -42.23 20.54
CA GLU A 283 -34.03 -41.82 21.58
C GLU A 283 -33.38 -43.05 22.21
N GLY A 284 -32.07 -42.99 22.47
CA GLY A 284 -31.36 -44.01 23.23
C GLY A 284 -29.89 -43.65 23.43
N ASN A 285 -29.50 -43.56 24.71
CA ASN A 285 -28.16 -43.28 25.24
C ASN A 285 -27.07 -44.20 24.69
N ASP A 286 -25.81 -43.75 24.68
CA ASP A 286 -24.75 -44.33 25.52
C ASP A 286 -23.39 -43.62 25.34
N GLU A 287 -22.62 -43.61 26.42
CA GLU A 287 -21.31 -43.01 26.62
C GLU A 287 -20.14 -43.84 26.03
N PHE A 288 -18.95 -43.22 26.02
CA PHE A 288 -17.59 -43.76 25.77
C PHE A 288 -17.27 -44.08 24.28
N GLU A 289 -16.09 -43.84 23.70
CA GLU A 289 -14.73 -43.79 24.25
C GLU A 289 -13.77 -43.15 23.22
N ASN A 290 -12.62 -42.68 23.70
CA ASN A 290 -11.48 -42.23 22.91
C ASN A 290 -10.98 -43.33 21.95
N ASN A 291 -10.58 -42.98 20.73
CA ASN A 291 -9.43 -43.63 20.12
C ASN A 291 -8.71 -42.76 19.08
N GLU A 292 -7.40 -42.75 19.26
CA GLU A 292 -6.35 -42.13 18.46
C GLU A 292 -6.34 -42.69 17.04
N ILE A 293 -6.04 -41.84 16.05
CA ILE A 293 -5.71 -42.29 14.69
C ILE A 293 -4.22 -42.03 14.44
N SER A 294 -3.48 -43.12 14.44
CA SER A 294 -2.09 -43.25 13.99
C SER A 294 -1.98 -43.08 12.47
N PHE A 295 -1.03 -42.27 12.01
CA PHE A 295 -0.65 -42.17 10.60
C PHE A 295 0.46 -43.18 10.27
N ASP A 296 0.11 -44.18 9.46
CA ASP A 296 1.05 -45.14 8.90
C ASP A 296 1.92 -44.52 7.82
N LYS A 297 3.23 -44.75 7.96
CA LYS A 297 4.25 -44.55 6.94
C LYS A 297 4.29 -45.79 6.06
N ASN A 298 4.21 -45.61 4.74
CA ASN A 298 5.06 -46.26 3.71
C ASN A 298 4.33 -46.25 2.35
N ASP A 299 4.84 -45.48 1.40
CA ASP A 299 5.01 -45.99 0.04
C ASP A 299 6.24 -45.31 -0.62
N PRO A 300 7.15 -46.03 -1.29
CA PRO A 300 8.41 -45.50 -1.80
C PRO A 300 8.32 -45.16 -3.29
N GLY A 301 8.82 -43.99 -3.67
CA GLY A 301 8.91 -43.57 -5.06
C GLY A 301 9.95 -42.48 -5.25
N SER A 302 11.22 -42.89 -5.39
CA SER A 302 12.24 -42.41 -6.34
C SER A 302 12.04 -40.99 -6.94
N GLN A 303 12.99 -40.04 -6.98
CA GLN A 303 14.38 -40.14 -7.41
C GLN A 303 15.19 -38.90 -6.97
N ASN A 304 16.48 -39.15 -6.76
CA ASN A 304 17.56 -38.18 -6.55
C ASN A 304 17.70 -37.17 -7.70
N LEU A 305 17.89 -35.88 -7.38
CA LEU A 305 18.72 -34.97 -8.18
C LEU A 305 19.59 -34.12 -7.24
N SER A 306 20.90 -34.19 -7.47
CA SER A 306 22.01 -33.56 -6.77
C SER A 306 22.09 -32.03 -6.90
N PRO A 307 22.76 -31.32 -5.98
CA PRO A 307 22.96 -29.87 -6.09
C PRO A 307 24.11 -29.53 -7.06
N LEU A 308 23.84 -28.70 -8.07
CA LEU A 308 24.87 -28.13 -8.93
C LEU A 308 25.60 -26.97 -8.23
N SER A 309 26.92 -27.05 -8.28
CA SER A 309 27.91 -26.13 -7.74
C SER A 309 28.13 -24.86 -8.58
N SER A 310 28.36 -23.76 -7.87
CA SER A 310 29.32 -22.66 -8.14
C SER A 310 29.61 -22.20 -9.58
N SER A 311 29.30 -20.93 -9.86
CA SER A 311 30.19 -20.08 -10.67
C SER A 311 29.95 -18.58 -10.41
N THR A 312 30.87 -17.94 -9.69
CA THR A 312 31.10 -16.50 -9.69
C THR A 312 31.69 -16.03 -11.03
N PRO A 313 31.34 -14.84 -11.54
CA PRO A 313 32.22 -14.08 -12.40
C PRO A 313 32.90 -12.92 -11.67
N LYS A 314 34.09 -12.60 -12.17
CA LYS A 314 35.14 -11.75 -11.61
C LYS A 314 34.83 -10.25 -11.64
N THR A 315 35.49 -9.58 -10.71
CA THR A 315 35.82 -8.15 -10.65
C THR A 315 36.46 -7.63 -11.94
N LEU A 316 36.13 -6.40 -12.33
CA LEU A 316 36.93 -5.55 -13.20
C LEU A 316 37.10 -4.18 -12.51
N SER A 317 38.37 -3.80 -12.37
CA SER A 317 38.90 -2.57 -11.80
C SER A 317 39.09 -1.48 -12.85
N ASP A 318 39.10 -0.24 -12.37
CA ASP A 318 39.71 1.00 -12.91
C ASP A 318 39.28 1.53 -14.28
N SER A 319 38.70 2.75 -14.28
CA SER A 319 39.45 3.97 -14.65
C SER A 319 38.59 5.24 -14.51
N SER A 320 39.26 6.31 -14.15
CA SER A 320 38.82 7.67 -13.87
C SER A 320 38.48 8.51 -15.12
N GLU A 321 37.85 9.66 -14.83
CA GLU A 321 37.78 10.93 -15.59
C GLU A 321 36.56 11.21 -16.48
N ASP A 322 35.84 12.25 -16.04
CA ASP A 322 35.32 13.40 -16.78
C ASP A 322 34.32 13.23 -17.92
N GLU A 323 33.04 13.46 -17.62
CA GLU A 323 32.17 14.26 -18.51
C GLU A 323 31.29 15.23 -17.70
N ASN A 324 31.62 16.51 -17.85
CA ASN A 324 30.79 17.66 -17.48
C ASN A 324 29.65 17.86 -18.50
N ASN A 325 28.59 18.53 -18.02
CA ASN A 325 27.59 19.27 -18.79
C ASN A 325 26.64 18.48 -19.68
N LEU A 326 25.43 18.24 -19.19
CA LEU A 326 24.19 18.52 -19.94
C LEU A 326 23.00 18.51 -18.96
N TYR A 327 22.01 19.36 -19.22
CA TYR A 327 20.80 19.67 -18.41
C TYR A 327 20.91 20.84 -17.42
N SER A 328 21.30 22.00 -17.95
CA SER A 328 20.70 23.28 -17.55
C SER A 328 19.30 23.40 -18.16
N ASN A 329 18.24 23.44 -17.33
CA ASN A 329 16.97 24.13 -17.59
C ASN A 329 16.03 23.93 -16.38
N ASP A 330 16.25 24.74 -15.32
CA ASP A 330 15.32 24.87 -14.21
C ASP A 330 14.58 26.22 -14.32
N PRO A 331 13.24 26.26 -14.42
CA PRO A 331 12.46 27.48 -14.64
C PRO A 331 12.04 28.16 -13.33
N PHE A 332 12.96 28.33 -12.38
CA PHE A 332 12.70 29.04 -11.12
C PHE A 332 13.86 29.99 -10.77
N GLN A 333 14.22 30.87 -11.71
CA GLN A 333 14.88 32.13 -11.34
C GLN A 333 13.83 33.19 -11.03
N GLY A 334 13.67 33.52 -9.76
CA GLY A 334 12.87 34.70 -9.42
C GLY A 334 12.28 34.73 -8.02
N GLN A 335 13.07 34.55 -6.96
CA GLN A 335 12.67 35.06 -5.64
C GLN A 335 13.90 35.44 -4.80
N LYS A 336 14.06 36.75 -4.58
CA LYS A 336 15.05 37.33 -3.68
C LYS A 336 14.71 36.95 -2.24
N TYR A 337 15.50 36.10 -1.61
CA TYR A 337 15.39 35.87 -0.17
C TYR A 337 16.03 37.03 0.60
N LYS A 338 15.23 37.73 1.41
CA LYS A 338 15.72 38.68 2.42
C LYS A 338 16.38 37.89 3.55
N THR A 339 17.70 37.99 3.65
CA THR A 339 18.47 37.55 4.82
C THR A 339 18.10 38.42 6.02
N MET A 340 17.51 37.83 7.08
CA MET A 340 17.40 38.52 8.37
C MET A 340 18.70 38.33 9.14
N ARG A 341 19.38 39.45 9.43
CA ARG A 341 20.54 39.50 10.33
C ARG A 341 20.06 39.52 11.78
N LYS A 342 20.77 38.76 12.63
CA LYS A 342 20.72 38.85 14.10
C LYS A 342 21.20 40.23 14.54
N ILE A 343 20.37 40.99 15.26
CA ILE A 343 20.78 42.22 15.96
C ILE A 343 20.85 41.90 17.45
N GLY A 344 22.04 42.03 18.03
CA GLY A 344 22.24 42.16 19.47
C GLY A 344 22.44 40.85 20.24
N ASN A 345 23.56 40.80 20.96
CA ASN A 345 23.65 40.09 22.24
C ASN A 345 22.94 40.99 23.26
N ASP A 346 22.00 40.44 24.02
CA ASP A 346 21.71 40.73 25.44
C ASP A 346 20.37 40.09 25.82
N GLY A 347 20.26 39.65 27.07
CA GLY A 347 19.29 38.64 27.52
C GLY A 347 17.80 39.01 27.48
N GLY A 348 16.98 37.95 27.43
CA GLY A 348 15.67 37.86 28.08
C GLY A 348 14.52 38.71 27.55
N THR A 349 13.69 38.16 26.65
CA THR A 349 12.21 38.01 26.76
C THR A 349 11.58 37.80 25.39
N TRP A 350 10.79 36.73 25.24
CA TRP A 350 10.01 36.46 24.03
C TRP A 350 8.61 37.08 24.17
N LYS A 351 8.24 38.03 23.30
CA LYS A 351 6.84 38.49 23.17
C LYS A 351 6.24 38.02 21.85
N LYS A 352 5.08 37.36 21.96
CA LYS A 352 4.25 36.83 20.88
C LYS A 352 3.57 37.99 20.14
N HIS A 353 3.78 38.13 18.84
CA HIS A 353 3.03 39.10 18.03
C HIS A 353 1.89 38.38 17.28
N ARG A 354 0.66 38.52 17.79
CA ARG A 354 -0.57 38.30 17.02
C ARG A 354 -0.74 39.48 16.06
N ARG A 355 -0.98 39.22 14.78
CA ARG A 355 -1.56 40.21 13.87
C ARG A 355 -2.99 39.80 13.55
N TYR A 356 -3.92 40.65 13.96
CA TYR A 356 -5.27 40.74 13.43
C TYR A 356 -5.21 41.35 12.02
N SER A 357 -6.04 40.81 11.13
CA SER A 357 -6.38 41.42 9.84
C SER A 357 -7.36 42.57 10.05
N ASP A 358 -7.06 43.73 9.50
CA ASP A 358 -8.04 44.76 9.14
C ASP A 358 -7.47 45.57 7.96
N LYS A 359 -8.00 45.31 6.77
CA LYS A 359 -8.42 46.26 5.72
C LYS A 359 -8.66 45.55 4.40
#